data_AF-A0A8S0FSX8-F1
#
_entry.id   AF-A0A8S0FSX8-F1
#
_cell.length_a   1.000
_cell.length_b   1.000
_cell.length_c   1.000
_cell.angle_alpha   90.00
_cell.angle_beta   90.00
_cell.angle_gamma   90.00
#
_symmetry.space_group_name_H-M   'P 1'
#
loop_
_entity.id
_entity.type
_entity.pdbx_description
1 polymer ?
#
loop_
_entity_poly.entity_id
_entity_poly.type
_entity_poly.pdbx_seq_one_letter_code
_entity_poly.pdbx_strand_id
1 'polypeptide(L)'
;MDKIPRKTMGVGLLILIAVLGYIYSLQTSMLLITLIGFFLITFVYMYVCYASAVYVPEIWPTEAKLRGSGLANAVGRISGIAAPYAVAVLLSSYGVTGVFILLGAVSIIVAIAIATIGIETKGVSVESLSIDAVANK
;
A
#
# COMPACT_ATOMS: atom_id res chain seq x y z
N MET A 1 -18.71 1.74 -2.08
CA MET A 1 -17.49 1.69 -1.25
C MET A 1 -17.80 1.73 0.25
N ASP A 2 -19.08 1.71 0.66
CA ASP A 2 -19.49 2.07 2.04
C ASP A 2 -19.74 0.88 2.98
N LYS A 3 -19.68 -0.37 2.46
CA LYS A 3 -19.93 -1.57 3.27
C LYS A 3 -18.67 -2.18 3.89
N ILE A 4 -17.50 -2.07 3.27
CA ILE A 4 -16.25 -2.71 3.76
C ILE A 4 -15.50 -1.74 4.69
N PRO A 5 -14.98 -2.20 5.86
CA PRO A 5 -14.10 -1.38 6.70
C PRO A 5 -12.87 -0.92 5.93
N ARG A 6 -12.50 0.34 6.07
CA ARG A 6 -11.45 0.98 5.24
C ARG A 6 -10.09 0.34 5.52
N LYS A 7 -9.80 0.07 6.79
CA LYS A 7 -8.60 -0.67 7.21
C LYS A 7 -8.53 -2.05 6.55
N THR A 8 -9.63 -2.81 6.58
CA THR A 8 -9.72 -4.15 6.00
C THR A 8 -9.59 -4.14 4.48
N MET A 9 -10.10 -3.10 3.80
CA MET A 9 -9.94 -2.94 2.36
C MET A 9 -8.47 -2.73 1.97
N GLY A 10 -7.74 -1.86 2.68
CA GLY A 10 -6.31 -1.64 2.43
C GLY A 10 -5.46 -2.89 2.66
N VAL A 11 -5.68 -3.60 3.77
CA VAL A 11 -4.99 -4.86 4.10
C VAL A 11 -5.30 -5.95 3.07
N GLY A 12 -6.57 -6.11 2.70
CA GLY A 12 -6.98 -7.12 1.71
C GLY A 12 -6.33 -6.90 0.34
N LEU A 13 -6.21 -5.64 -0.09
CA LEU A 13 -5.55 -5.30 -1.35
C LEU A 13 -4.05 -5.58 -1.32
N LEU A 14 -3.36 -5.25 -0.23
CA LEU A 14 -1.93 -5.55 -0.09
C LEU A 14 -1.64 -7.05 -0.10
N ILE A 15 -2.47 -7.85 0.58
CA ILE A 15 -2.36 -9.31 0.56
C ILE A 15 -2.58 -9.85 -0.86
N LEU A 16 -3.60 -9.35 -1.55
CA LEU A 16 -3.89 -9.77 -2.93
C LEU A 16 -2.75 -9.42 -3.89
N ILE A 17 -2.15 -8.24 -3.75
CA ILE A 17 -0.97 -7.81 -4.53
C ILE A 17 0.22 -8.74 -4.23
N ALA A 18 0.46 -9.10 -2.97
CA ALA A 18 1.56 -10.00 -2.60
C ALA A 18 1.39 -11.39 -3.22
N VAL A 19 0.18 -11.96 -3.15
CA VAL A 19 -0.13 -13.27 -3.74
C VAL A 19 -0.03 -13.24 -5.26
N LEU A 20 -0.63 -12.25 -5.92
CA LEU A 20 -0.57 -12.12 -7.38
C LEU A 20 0.85 -11.85 -7.87
N GLY A 21 1.63 -11.05 -7.15
CA GLY A 21 3.03 -10.77 -7.47
C GLY A 21 3.89 -12.03 -7.41
N TYR A 22 3.69 -12.88 -6.39
CA TYR A 22 4.37 -14.17 -6.31
C TYR A 22 3.98 -15.08 -7.46
N ILE A 23 2.68 -15.23 -7.74
CA ILE A 23 2.20 -16.06 -8.86
C ILE A 23 2.75 -15.56 -10.20
N TYR A 24 2.76 -14.24 -10.43
CA TYR A 24 3.32 -13.60 -11.62
C TYR A 24 4.81 -13.97 -11.81
N SER A 25 5.57 -13.98 -10.72
CA SER A 25 7.01 -14.27 -10.75
C SER A 25 7.38 -15.70 -11.16
N LEU A 26 6.42 -16.62 -11.10
CA LEU A 26 6.58 -18.02 -11.49
C LEU A 26 6.18 -18.28 -12.95
N GLN A 27 5.56 -17.31 -13.62
CA GLN A 27 5.02 -17.52 -14.97
C GLN A 27 6.11 -17.40 -16.03
N THR A 28 6.15 -18.38 -16.93
CA THR A 28 7.02 -18.39 -18.11
C THR A 28 6.24 -18.28 -19.43
N SER A 29 4.92 -18.48 -19.38
CA SER A 29 4.04 -18.38 -20.54
C SER A 29 3.58 -16.93 -20.78
N MET A 30 3.79 -16.43 -22.00
CA MET A 30 3.45 -15.06 -22.40
C MET A 30 1.99 -14.69 -22.15
N LEU A 31 1.06 -15.63 -22.37
CA LEU A 31 -0.37 -15.41 -22.14
C LEU A 31 -0.68 -15.23 -20.64
N LEU A 32 -0.10 -16.08 -19.78
CA LEU A 32 -0.29 -16.02 -18.33
C LEU A 32 0.38 -14.79 -17.72
N ILE A 33 1.58 -14.43 -18.18
CA ILE A 33 2.27 -13.18 -17.81
C ILE A 33 1.37 -11.98 -18.11
N THR A 34 0.77 -11.93 -19.29
CA THR A 34 -0.08 -10.79 -19.68
C THR A 34 -1.35 -10.72 -18.84
N LEU A 35 -2.06 -11.83 -18.65
CA LEU A 35 -3.29 -11.85 -17.87
C LEU A 35 -3.04 -11.53 -16.39
N ILE A 36 -2.09 -12.21 -15.76
CA ILE A 36 -1.77 -12.00 -14.34
C ILE A 36 -1.17 -10.61 -14.14
N GLY A 37 -0.31 -10.15 -15.06
CA GLY A 37 0.26 -8.80 -15.04
C GLY A 37 -0.81 -7.72 -15.10
N PHE A 38 -1.84 -7.89 -15.94
CA PHE A 38 -2.96 -6.97 -16.03
C PHE A 38 -3.74 -6.87 -14.70
N PHE A 39 -4.06 -8.00 -14.08
CA PHE A 39 -4.75 -7.99 -12.78
C PHE A 39 -3.85 -7.39 -11.68
N LEU A 40 -2.58 -7.78 -11.65
CA LEU A 40 -1.61 -7.28 -10.69
C LEU A 40 -1.50 -5.75 -10.74
N ILE A 41 -1.28 -5.18 -11.92
CA ILE A 41 -1.14 -3.73 -12.06
C ILE A 41 -2.45 -3.01 -11.72
N THR A 42 -3.60 -3.59 -12.06
CA THR A 42 -4.92 -3.05 -11.72
C THR A 42 -5.10 -2.94 -10.20
N PHE A 43 -4.78 -4.00 -9.44
CA PHE A 43 -4.91 -3.98 -7.98
C PHE A 43 -3.89 -3.05 -7.31
N VAL A 44 -2.66 -2.98 -7.84
CA VAL A 44 -1.65 -2.01 -7.37
C VAL A 44 -2.17 -0.58 -7.53
N TYR A 45 -2.69 -0.21 -8.71
CA TYR A 45 -3.24 1.13 -8.93
C TYR A 45 -4.46 1.40 -8.07
N MET A 46 -5.35 0.41 -7.89
CA MET A 46 -6.50 0.57 -7.01
C MET A 46 -6.07 0.84 -5.56
N TYR A 47 -5.03 0.14 -5.06
CA TYR A 47 -4.47 0.41 -3.74
C TYR A 47 -3.82 1.80 -3.65
N VAL A 48 -3.07 2.23 -4.66
CA VAL A 48 -2.43 3.57 -4.68
C VAL A 48 -3.48 4.68 -4.65
N CYS A 49 -4.53 4.57 -5.46
CA CYS A 49 -5.65 5.51 -5.46
C CYS A 49 -6.37 5.53 -4.11
N TYR A 50 -6.64 4.35 -3.54
CA TYR A 50 -7.25 4.22 -2.22
C TYR A 50 -6.39 4.85 -1.11
N ALA A 51 -5.09 4.54 -1.08
CA ALA A 51 -4.18 5.05 -0.05
C ALA A 51 -4.06 6.58 -0.13
N SER A 52 -3.87 7.12 -1.33
CA SER A 52 -3.60 8.56 -1.53
C SER A 52 -4.85 9.45 -1.45
N ALA A 53 -5.95 9.05 -2.08
CA ALA A 53 -7.15 9.89 -2.19
C ALA A 53 -8.13 9.69 -1.03
N VAL A 54 -8.07 8.54 -0.37
CA VAL A 54 -9.04 8.15 0.65
C VAL A 54 -8.38 8.05 2.03
N TYR A 55 -7.37 7.19 2.19
CA TYR A 55 -6.88 6.88 3.54
C TYR A 55 -6.05 8.03 4.12
N VAL A 56 -5.06 8.54 3.38
CA VAL A 56 -4.19 9.66 3.82
C VAL A 56 -5.00 10.87 4.31
N PRO A 57 -5.97 11.44 3.56
CA PRO A 57 -6.70 12.61 4.03
C PRO A 57 -7.67 12.32 5.18
N GLU A 58 -8.00 11.07 5.46
CA GLU A 58 -8.88 10.71 6.59
C GLU A 58 -8.12 10.55 7.90
N ILE A 59 -6.83 10.23 7.88
CA ILE A 59 -6.04 10.08 9.12
C ILE A 59 -5.68 11.44 9.74
N TRP A 60 -5.55 12.48 8.90
CA TRP A 60 -5.04 13.78 9.34
C TRP A 60 -6.18 14.74 9.71
N PRO A 61 -6.10 15.42 10.87
CA PRO A 61 -7.05 16.47 11.24
C PRO A 61 -6.97 17.64 10.27
N THR A 62 -8.08 18.35 10.09
CA THR A 62 -8.23 19.44 9.09
C THR A 62 -7.09 20.46 9.13
N GLU A 63 -6.60 20.80 10.32
CA GLU A 63 -5.52 21.77 10.53
C GLU A 63 -4.14 21.28 10.05
N ALA A 64 -3.89 19.97 10.10
CA ALA A 64 -2.60 19.37 9.75
C ALA A 64 -2.63 18.61 8.40
N LYS A 65 -3.81 18.48 7.77
CA LYS A 65 -4.03 17.66 6.58
C LYS A 65 -3.08 17.97 5.42
N LEU A 66 -2.90 19.25 5.10
CA LEU A 66 -2.00 19.68 4.03
C LEU A 66 -0.53 19.35 4.33
N ARG A 67 -0.10 19.53 5.59
CA ARG A 67 1.28 19.24 6.01
C ARG A 67 1.56 17.74 6.05
N GLY A 68 0.64 16.96 6.61
CA GLY A 68 0.74 15.50 6.70
C GLY A 68 0.73 14.82 5.33
N SER A 69 -0.18 15.23 4.45
CA SER A 69 -0.22 14.71 3.06
C SER A 69 1.02 15.14 2.27
N GLY A 70 1.53 16.36 2.48
CA GLY A 70 2.75 16.85 1.84
C GLY A 70 3.98 16.03 2.24
N LEU A 71 4.16 15.75 3.53
CA LEU A 71 5.25 14.92 4.04
C LEU A 71 5.18 13.48 3.50
N ALA A 72 3.98 12.87 3.53
CA ALA A 72 3.78 11.52 3.00
C ALA A 72 4.14 11.45 1.50
N ASN A 73 3.75 12.45 0.71
CA ASN A 73 4.08 12.52 -0.70
C ASN A 73 5.60 12.72 -0.94
N ALA A 74 6.27 13.53 -0.13
CA ALA A 74 7.72 13.73 -0.22
C ALA A 74 8.49 12.43 0.05
N VAL A 75 8.12 11.70 1.12
CA VAL A 75 8.69 10.38 1.41
C VAL A 75 8.39 9.39 0.28
N GLY A 76 7.18 9.43 -0.27
CA GLY A 76 6.79 8.65 -1.45
C GLY A 76 7.73 8.88 -2.64
N ARG A 77 8.12 10.12 -2.91
CA ARG A 77 9.07 10.43 -3.99
C ARG A 77 10.47 9.90 -3.72
N ILE A 78 10.98 10.01 -2.49
CA ILE A 78 12.29 9.43 -2.12
C ILE A 78 12.25 7.91 -2.31
N SER A 79 11.17 7.27 -1.90
CA SER A 79 10.99 5.82 -2.09
C SER A 79 10.94 5.45 -3.57
N GLY A 80 10.30 6.27 -4.42
CA GLY A 80 10.25 6.07 -5.87
C GLY A 80 11.58 6.25 -6.58
N ILE A 81 12.50 7.05 -6.01
CA ILE A 81 13.88 7.15 -6.50
C ILE A 81 14.69 5.94 -6.07
N ALA A 82 14.57 5.49 -4.82
CA ALA A 82 15.37 4.39 -4.27
C ALA A 82 14.94 3.01 -4.77
N ALA A 83 13.63 2.78 -4.97
CA ALA A 83 13.07 1.48 -5.30
C ALA A 83 13.64 0.85 -6.59
N PRO A 84 13.78 1.58 -7.72
CA PRO A 84 14.38 1.02 -8.94
C PRO A 84 15.82 0.53 -8.75
N TYR A 85 16.63 1.21 -7.93
CA TYR A 85 18.00 0.77 -7.64
C TYR A 85 18.01 -0.55 -6.86
N ALA A 86 17.17 -0.67 -5.84
CA ALA A 86 17.04 -1.92 -5.08
C ALA A 86 16.57 -3.07 -5.98
N VAL A 87 15.58 -2.82 -6.85
CA VAL A 87 15.08 -3.80 -7.83
C VAL A 87 16.18 -4.21 -8.81
N ALA A 88 16.97 -3.26 -9.32
CA ALA A 88 18.05 -3.54 -10.27
C ALA A 88 19.13 -4.47 -9.67
N VAL A 89 19.53 -4.21 -8.42
CA VAL A 89 20.50 -5.06 -7.70
C VAL A 89 19.93 -6.46 -7.48
N LEU A 90 18.68 -6.56 -7.00
CA LEU A 90 18.01 -7.83 -6.76
C LEU A 90 17.82 -8.63 -8.05
N LEU A 91 17.49 -7.97 -9.15
CA LEU A 91 17.30 -8.62 -10.44
C LEU A 91 18.60 -9.24 -10.95
N SER A 92 19.74 -8.57 -10.72
CA SER A 92 21.06 -9.07 -11.11
C SER A 92 21.51 -10.29 -10.29
N SER A 93 21.21 -10.31 -8.98
CA SER A 93 21.68 -11.38 -8.08
C SER A 93 20.70 -12.54 -7.89
N TYR A 94 19.39 -12.28 -7.89
CA TYR A 94 18.34 -13.25 -7.51
C TYR A 94 17.24 -13.39 -8.57
N GLY A 95 17.33 -12.67 -9.69
CA GLY A 95 16.35 -12.72 -10.77
C GLY A 95 14.99 -12.13 -10.41
N VAL A 96 14.03 -12.34 -11.31
CA VAL A 96 12.67 -11.77 -11.21
C VAL A 96 11.94 -12.29 -9.96
N THR A 97 12.09 -13.57 -9.63
CA THR A 97 11.45 -14.18 -8.45
C THR A 97 11.91 -13.51 -7.15
N GLY A 98 13.20 -13.20 -7.00
CA GLY A 98 13.71 -12.51 -5.81
C GLY A 98 13.09 -11.11 -5.63
N VAL A 99 12.91 -10.37 -6.73
CA VAL A 99 12.29 -9.04 -6.72
C VAL A 99 10.84 -9.12 -6.22
N PHE A 100 10.04 -10.05 -6.76
CA PHE A 100 8.63 -10.18 -6.38
C PHE A 100 8.42 -10.75 -4.98
N ILE A 101 9.31 -11.61 -4.50
CA ILE A 101 9.29 -12.07 -3.09
C ILE A 101 9.53 -10.88 -2.15
N LEU A 102 10.52 -10.03 -2.45
CA LEU A 102 10.80 -8.84 -1.64
C LEU A 102 9.64 -7.84 -1.66
N LEU A 103 9.08 -7.54 -2.84
CA LEU A 103 7.90 -6.68 -2.99
C LEU A 103 6.69 -7.25 -2.23
N GLY A 104 6.47 -8.57 -2.31
CA GLY A 104 5.44 -9.27 -1.55
C GLY A 104 5.66 -9.15 -0.04
N ALA A 105 6.88 -9.38 0.44
CA ALA A 105 7.24 -9.25 1.85
C ALA A 105 7.00 -7.82 2.37
N VAL A 106 7.45 -6.80 1.63
CA VAL A 106 7.18 -5.39 1.97
C VAL A 106 5.68 -5.13 2.03
N SER A 107 4.91 -5.63 1.06
CA SER A 107 3.45 -5.47 1.03
C SER A 107 2.78 -6.10 2.26
N ILE A 108 3.24 -7.28 2.69
CA ILE A 108 2.73 -7.95 3.90
C ILE A 108 3.14 -7.19 5.17
N ILE A 109 4.37 -6.66 5.25
CA ILE A 109 4.80 -5.84 6.39
C ILE A 109 3.92 -4.60 6.52
N VAL A 110 3.62 -3.92 5.40
CA VAL A 110 2.72 -2.77 5.39
C VAL A 110 1.29 -3.20 5.76
N ALA A 111 0.83 -4.35 5.28
CA ALA A 111 -0.49 -4.88 5.64
C ALA A 111 -0.61 -5.15 7.15
N ILE A 112 0.43 -5.71 7.77
CA ILE A 112 0.49 -5.94 9.22
C ILE A 112 0.53 -4.60 9.96
N ALA A 113 1.35 -3.64 9.51
CA ALA A 113 1.43 -2.31 10.12
C ALA A 113 0.09 -1.57 10.06
N ILE A 114 -0.63 -1.66 8.93
CA ILE A 114 -2.00 -1.11 8.83
C ILE A 114 -2.95 -1.89 9.74
N ALA A 115 -2.84 -3.21 9.83
CA ALA A 115 -3.69 -4.02 10.71
C ALA A 115 -3.49 -3.70 12.21
N THR A 116 -2.27 -3.41 12.65
CA THR A 116 -1.96 -3.15 14.06
C THR A 116 -2.05 -1.67 14.44
N ILE A 117 -1.50 -0.77 13.62
CA ILE A 117 -1.36 0.67 13.90
C ILE A 117 -2.40 1.49 13.12
N GLY A 118 -2.94 0.96 12.02
CA GLY A 118 -3.91 1.68 11.19
C GLY A 118 -5.20 1.96 11.94
N ILE A 119 -5.62 3.22 11.87
CA ILE A 119 -6.84 3.71 12.51
C ILE A 119 -8.01 3.40 11.57
N GLU A 120 -9.08 2.83 12.12
CA GLU A 120 -10.31 2.62 11.34
C GLU A 120 -11.02 3.96 11.17
N THR A 121 -11.02 4.49 9.95
CA THR A 121 -11.66 5.78 9.62
C THR A 121 -13.14 5.63 9.29
N LYS A 122 -13.69 4.40 9.27
CA LYS A 122 -15.10 4.17 8.97
C LYS A 122 -15.99 4.56 10.16
N GLY A 123 -16.79 5.62 9.96
CA GLY A 123 -17.86 6.02 10.88
C GLY A 123 -17.46 6.95 12.02
N VAL A 124 -16.21 7.45 12.01
CA VAL A 124 -15.69 8.37 13.03
C VAL A 124 -15.47 9.73 12.35
N SER A 125 -15.97 10.82 12.95
CA SER A 125 -15.71 12.17 12.44
C SER A 125 -14.23 12.51 12.62
N VAL A 126 -13.68 13.31 11.69
CA VAL A 126 -12.26 13.74 11.71
C VAL A 126 -11.93 14.46 13.03
N GLU A 127 -12.91 15.14 13.62
CA GLU A 127 -12.83 15.84 14.91
C GLU A 127 -12.84 14.89 16.12
N SER A 128 -13.52 13.75 16.06
CA SER A 128 -13.42 12.74 17.14
C SER A 128 -12.07 12.01 17.14
N LEU A 129 -11.47 11.80 15.96
CA LEU A 129 -10.13 11.23 15.83
C LEU A 129 -9.03 12.13 16.41
N SER A 130 -9.17 13.45 16.29
CA SER A 130 -8.22 14.40 16.87
C SER A 130 -8.31 14.50 18.39
N ILE A 131 -9.51 14.32 18.96
CA ILE A 131 -9.71 14.34 20.42
C ILE A 131 -9.18 13.05 21.06
N ASP A 132 -9.44 11.87 20.51
CA ASP A 132 -8.93 10.60 21.06
C ASP A 132 -7.39 10.47 20.96
N ALA A 133 -6.78 10.98 19.88
CA ALA A 133 -5.32 10.97 19.73
C ALA A 133 -4.60 11.94 20.70
N VAL A 134 -5.29 12.98 21.19
CA VAL A 134 -4.76 13.93 22.18
C VAL A 134 -5.10 13.49 23.61
N ALA A 135 -6.24 12.82 23.82
CA ALA A 135 -6.69 12.38 25.14
C ALA A 135 -6.00 11.11 25.64
N ASN A 136 -5.45 10.28 24.74
CA ASN A 136 -4.77 9.02 25.09
C ASN A 136 -3.24 9.12 25.01
N LYS A 137 -2.68 10.24 25.48
CA LYS A 137 -1.24 10.42 25.67
C LYS A 137 -0.91 10.89 27.07
#